data_AF-A0A6L5EX86-F1
#
_entry.id   AF-A0A6L5EX86-F1
#
_cell.length_a   1.000
_cell.length_b   1.000
_cell.length_c   1.000
_cell.angle_alpha   90.00
_cell.angle_beta   90.00
_cell.angle_gamma   90.00
#
_symmetry.space_group_name_H-M   'P 1'
#
loop_
_entity.id
_entity.type
_entity.pdbx_description
1 polymer ?
#
loop_
_entity_poly.entity_id
_entity_poly.type
_entity_poly.pdbx_seq_one_letter_code
_entity_poly.pdbx_strand_id
1 'polypeptide(L)' 'MTVRLTTSQALVRFLAAQYSERDGVEQRLIPGMWGIFGHGNVAGVGQALLQAAQTGGADLPYYLARNEQAMVHASAA' A
#
# COMPACT_ATOMS: atom_id res chain seq x y z
N MET A 1 -16.13 -2.76 -19.01
CA MET A 1 -15.11 -3.81 -19.20
C MET A 1 -14.55 -4.16 -17.83
N THR A 2 -14.40 -5.43 -17.48
CA THR A 2 -13.83 -5.85 -16.19
C THR A 2 -12.31 -6.03 -16.33
N VAL A 3 -11.57 -5.75 -15.25
CA VAL A 3 -10.10 -5.92 -15.20
C VAL A 3 -9.78 -7.17 -14.40
N ARG A 4 -8.86 -8.01 -14.90
CA ARG A 4 -8.34 -9.17 -14.15
C ARG A 4 -7.10 -8.75 -13.37
N LEU A 5 -7.11 -9.02 -12.07
CA LEU A 5 -6.02 -8.69 -11.15
C LEU A 5 -5.69 -9.91 -10.28
N THR A 6 -4.43 -10.03 -9.87
CA THR A 6 -4.08 -10.92 -8.75
C THR A 6 -4.63 -10.35 -7.46
N THR A 7 -4.75 -11.18 -6.41
CA THR A 7 -5.19 -10.72 -5.08
C THR A 7 -4.36 -9.54 -4.58
N SER A 8 -3.03 -9.59 -4.75
CA SER A 8 -2.13 -8.51 -4.32
C SER A 8 -2.32 -7.22 -5.12
N GLN A 9 -2.52 -7.31 -6.43
CA GLN A 9 -2.81 -6.13 -7.27
C GLN A 9 -4.16 -5.51 -6.90
N ALA A 10 -5.18 -6.35 -6.67
CA ALA A 10 -6.49 -5.89 -6.22
C ALA A 10 -6.41 -5.22 -4.84
N LEU A 11 -5.67 -5.80 -3.91
CA LEU A 11 -5.47 -5.25 -2.56
C LEU A 11 -4.76 -3.89 -2.60
N VAL A 12 -3.66 -3.76 -3.35
CA VAL A 12 -2.93 -2.48 -3.48
C VAL A 12 -3.84 -1.40 -4.07
N ARG A 13 -4.58 -1.70 -5.14
CA ARG A 13 -5.51 -0.75 -5.75
C ARG A 13 -6.66 -0.37 -4.82
N PHE A 14 -7.20 -1.35 -4.10
CA PHE A 14 -8.25 -1.13 -3.12
C PHE A 14 -7.75 -0.19 -2.01
N LEU A 15 -6.64 -0.52 -1.35
CA LEU A 15 -6.08 0.29 -0.26
C LEU A 15 -5.72 1.72 -0.71
N ALA A 16 -5.20 1.87 -1.93
CA ALA A 16 -4.86 3.18 -2.49
C ALA A 16 -6.07 4.12 -2.63
N ALA A 17 -7.26 3.55 -2.87
CA ALA A 17 -8.50 4.26 -3.13
C ALA A 17 -9.35 4.49 -1.87
N GLN A 18 -8.78 4.32 -0.67
CA GLN A 18 -9.50 4.53 0.59
C GLN A 18 -9.34 5.97 1.07
N TYR A 19 -10.46 6.61 1.40
CA TYR A 19 -10.55 7.98 1.86
C TYR A 19 -11.41 8.08 3.12
N SER A 20 -11.15 9.10 3.92
CA SER A 20 -12.00 9.49 5.05
C SER A 20 -12.23 11.00 5.00
N GLU A 21 -13.39 11.43 5.48
CA GLU A 21 -13.75 12.84 5.58
C GLU A 21 -13.79 13.25 7.05
N ARG A 22 -13.22 14.41 7.35
CA ARG A 22 -13.34 15.05 8.66
C ARG A 22 -13.46 16.56 8.47
N ASP A 23 -14.44 17.17 9.13
CA ASP A 23 -14.67 18.61 9.09
C ASP A 23 -14.79 19.18 7.66
N GLY A 24 -15.42 18.40 6.75
CA GLY A 24 -15.59 18.77 5.33
C GLY A 24 -14.34 18.60 4.47
N VAL A 25 -13.25 18.06 5.01
CA VAL A 25 -12.00 17.80 4.28
C VAL A 25 -11.84 16.31 4.06
N GLU A 26 -11.82 15.89 2.79
CA GLU A 26 -11.47 14.53 2.40
C GLU A 26 -9.94 14.37 2.40
N GLN A 27 -9.49 13.26 2.99
CA GLN A 27 -8.08 12.88 3.03
C GLN A 27 -7.93 11.38 2.80
N ARG A 28 -6.73 10.95 2.43
CA ARG A 28 -6.44 9.52 2.27
C ARG A 28 -6.57 8.83 3.63
N LEU A 29 -7.38 7.77 3.68
CA LEU A 29 -7.49 6.94 4.87
C LEU A 29 -6.21 6.12 5.09
N ILE A 30 -5.62 5.62 3.99
CA ILE A 30 -4.35 4.90 4.00
C ILE A 30 -3.33 5.74 3.22
N PRO A 31 -2.47 6.53 3.89
CA PRO A 31 -1.55 7.45 3.21
C PRO A 31 -0.36 6.74 2.56
N GLY A 32 -0.06 5.50 2.97
CA GLY A 32 1.06 4.72 2.44
C GLY A 32 1.20 3.39 3.16
N MET A 33 2.24 2.63 2.79
CA MET A 33 2.54 1.32 3.36
C MET A 33 4.03 1.19 3.66
N TRP A 34 4.34 0.81 4.90
CA TRP A 34 5.67 0.35 5.25
C TRP A 34 5.84 -1.14 4.90
N GLY A 35 7.06 -1.57 4.60
CA GLY A 35 7.32 -3.00 4.45
C GLY A 35 8.78 -3.41 4.49
N ILE A 36 9.01 -4.62 5.00
CA ILE A 36 10.26 -5.37 4.90
C ILE A 36 10.01 -6.53 3.95
N PHE A 37 10.57 -6.47 2.74
CA PHE A 37 10.33 -7.50 1.73
C PHE A 37 11.43 -8.58 1.76
N GLY A 38 11.00 -9.82 1.94
CA GLY A 38 11.82 -11.02 1.89
C GLY A 38 11.03 -12.19 1.29
N HIS A 39 11.66 -13.36 1.16
CA HIS A 39 11.15 -14.54 0.41
C HIS A 39 9.84 -15.18 0.92
N GLY A 40 9.16 -14.62 1.94
CA GLY A 40 7.89 -15.13 2.47
C GLY A 40 6.63 -14.59 1.78
N ASN A 41 5.47 -14.73 2.46
CA ASN A 41 4.12 -14.30 2.01
C ASN A 41 4.04 -12.88 1.40
N VAL A 42 5.02 -12.02 1.70
CA VAL A 42 5.05 -10.60 1.30
C VAL A 42 5.53 -10.38 -0.15
N ALA A 43 6.11 -11.39 -0.81
CA ALA A 43 6.64 -11.24 -2.17
C ALA A 43 5.57 -10.76 -3.18
N GLY A 44 4.34 -11.25 -3.08
CA GLY A 44 3.25 -10.86 -3.97
C GLY A 44 2.79 -9.41 -3.79
N VAL A 45 2.78 -8.89 -2.55
CA VAL A 45 2.40 -7.50 -2.27
C VAL A 45 3.51 -6.54 -2.68
N GLY A 46 4.77 -6.90 -2.41
CA GLY A 46 5.92 -6.12 -2.88
C GLY A 46 5.97 -6.00 -4.40
N GLN A 47 5.70 -7.09 -5.12
CA GLN A 47 5.58 -7.07 -6.59
C GLN A 47 4.45 -6.14 -7.05
N ALA A 48 3.27 -6.22 -6.44
CA ALA A 48 2.13 -5.39 -6.80
C ALA A 48 2.37 -3.89 -6.54
N LEU A 49 3.00 -3.54 -5.41
CA LEU A 49 3.40 -2.16 -5.10
C LEU A 49 4.42 -1.64 -6.11
N LEU A 50 5.45 -2.42 -6.42
CA LEU A 50 6.47 -2.05 -7.42
C LEU A 50 5.83 -1.82 -8.80
N GLN A 51 4.96 -2.74 -9.24
CA GLN A 51 4.25 -2.61 -10.51
C GLN A 51 3.34 -1.37 -10.52
N ALA A 52 2.63 -1.08 -9.43
CA ALA A 52 1.78 0.10 -9.31
C ALA A 52 2.60 1.39 -9.43
N ALA A 53 3.73 1.48 -8.72
CA ALA A 53 4.63 2.62 -8.78
C ALA A 53 5.22 2.83 -10.19
N GLN A 54 5.55 1.75 -10.91
CA GLN A 54 6.10 1.83 -12.27
C GLN A 54 5.06 2.17 -13.33
N THR A 55 3.82 1.73 -13.17
CA THR A 55 2.76 1.86 -14.19
C THR A 55 1.75 2.96 -13.91
N GLY A 56 1.82 3.61 -12.73
CA GLY A 56 0.77 4.52 -12.25
C GLY A 56 -0.55 3.80 -11.93
N GLY A 57 -0.51 2.48 -11.71
CA GLY A 57 -1.71 1.66 -11.52
C GLY A 57 -2.41 1.83 -10.18
N ALA A 58 -1.73 2.43 -9.19
CA ALA A 58 -2.28 2.86 -7.91
C ALA A 58 -1.30 3.87 -7.28
N ASP A 59 -1.82 4.89 -6.60
CA ASP A 59 -1.01 5.80 -5.80
C ASP A 59 -0.98 5.32 -4.35
N LEU A 60 -0.01 4.49 -3.99
CA LEU A 60 0.19 4.03 -2.62
C LEU A 60 1.69 4.04 -2.31
N PRO A 61 2.19 5.11 -1.67
CA PRO A 61 3.60 5.25 -1.31
C PRO A 61 4.09 4.04 -0.51
N TYR A 62 5.24 3.51 -0.92
CA TYR A 62 5.95 2.46 -0.20
C TYR A 62 7.13 3.05 0.56
N TYR A 63 7.26 2.65 1.82
CA TYR A 63 8.37 3.02 2.68
C TYR A 63 9.14 1.78 3.13
N LEU A 64 10.43 1.72 2.80
CA LEU A 64 11.29 0.61 3.20
C LEU A 64 11.59 0.68 4.71
N ALA A 65 11.22 -0.37 5.43
CA ALA A 65 11.64 -0.59 6.81
C ALA A 65 12.75 -1.65 6.89
N ARG A 66 13.46 -1.68 8.02
CA ARG A 66 14.47 -2.72 8.34
C ARG A 66 14.32 -3.32 9.73
N ASN A 67 13.28 -2.92 10.46
CA ASN A 67 12.96 -3.38 11.79
C ASN A 67 11.44 -3.35 11.97
N GLU A 68 10.83 -4.50 12.25
CA GLU A 68 9.38 -4.63 12.33
C GLU A 68 8.78 -3.82 13.49
N GLN A 69 9.48 -3.72 14.62
CA GLN A 69 9.01 -2.97 15.80
C GLN A 69 8.99 -1.46 15.52
N ALA A 70 10.07 -0.93 14.96
CA ALA A 70 10.17 0.48 14.56
C ALA A 70 9.12 0.85 13.51
N MET A 71 8.84 -0.06 12.57
CA MET A 71 7.79 0.11 11.56
C MET A 71 6.40 0.28 12.18
N VAL A 72 6.07 -0.52 13.21
CA VAL A 72 4.80 -0.40 13.93
C VAL A 72 4.72 0.94 14.66
N HIS A 73 5.77 1.33 15.38
CA HIS A 73 5.81 2.63 16.06
C HIS A 73 5.67 3.81 15.08
N ALA A 74 6.35 3.76 13.93
CA ALA A 74 6.24 4.79 12.89
C ALA A 74 4.88 4.84 12.21
N SER A 75 4.13 3.72 12.17
CA SER A 75 2.80 3.68 11.58
C SER A 75 1.71 4.21 12.52
N ALA A 76 1.96 4.18 13.83
CA ALA A 76 1.00 4.60 14.87
C ALA A 76 1.23 6.04 15.38
N ALA A 77 2.37 6.64 15.04
CA ALA A 77 2.71 8.02 15.38
C ALA A 77 2.04 9.00 14.42
#